data_AF-A0A930UAW4-F1
#
_entry.id   AF-A0A930UAW4-F1
#
_cell.length_a   1.000
_cell.length_b   1.000
_cell.length_c   1.000
_cell.angle_alpha   90.00
_cell.angle_beta   90.00
_cell.angle_gamma   90.00
#
_symmetry.space_group_name_H-M   'P 1'
#
loop_
_entity.id
_entity.type
_entity.pdbx_description
1 polymer ?
#
loop_
_entity_poly.entity_id
_entity_poly.type
_entity_poly.pdbx_seq_one_letter_code
_entity_poly.pdbx_strand_id
1 'polypeptide(L)'
;MSILPLLKESRSYMENQALYNHFLKFFSELENRIAGKVLSQLLEHSNVFVETSTTQGNFLKPNELCNALQISLSQFYKMKKTYKNFPVCNVGGAKRYKLSEVEQFIKNLKT
;
A
#
# COMPACT_ATOMS: atom_id res chain seq x y z
N MET A 1 68.13 -0.41 11.48
CA MET A 1 66.76 0.11 11.72
C MET A 1 65.80 -1.07 11.66
N SER A 2 64.95 -1.26 12.68
CA SER A 2 64.03 -2.42 12.76
C SER A 2 62.66 -2.06 12.18
N ILE A 3 62.15 -2.88 11.26
CA ILE A 3 60.85 -2.72 10.57
C ILE A 3 59.67 -3.36 11.33
N LEU A 4 59.94 -4.06 12.43
CA LEU A 4 58.95 -4.71 13.29
C LEU A 4 57.82 -3.78 13.80
N PRO A 5 58.08 -2.51 14.18
CA PRO A 5 57.02 -1.59 14.63
C PRO A 5 56.01 -1.28 13.52
N LEU A 6 56.49 -1.04 12.30
CA LEU A 6 55.67 -0.70 11.14
C LEU A 6 54.77 -1.86 10.70
N LEU A 7 55.25 -3.10 10.81
CA LEU A 7 54.46 -4.30 10.50
C LEU A 7 53.36 -4.56 11.53
N LYS A 8 53.57 -4.17 12.79
CA LYS A 8 52.58 -4.34 13.86
C LYS A 8 51.43 -3.33 13.73
N GLU A 9 51.77 -2.10 13.34
CA GLU A 9 50.81 -1.01 13.14
C GLU A 9 49.94 -1.22 11.89
N SER A 10 50.52 -1.67 10.77
CA SER A 10 49.76 -2.00 9.56
C SER A 10 48.81 -3.19 9.76
N ARG A 11 49.22 -4.19 10.56
CA ARG A 11 48.37 -5.32 10.94
C ARG A 11 47.16 -4.87 11.77
N SER A 12 47.39 -4.03 12.78
CA SER A 12 46.31 -3.48 13.61
C SER A 12 45.33 -2.64 12.80
N TYR A 13 45.82 -1.84 11.83
CA TYR A 13 44.97 -1.08 10.92
C TYR A 13 44.10 -1.99 10.04
N MET A 14 44.67 -3.05 9.45
CA MET A 14 43.92 -4.02 8.64
C MET A 14 42.86 -4.79 9.44
N GLU A 15 43.17 -5.17 10.69
CA GLU A 15 42.24 -5.85 11.58
C GLU A 15 41.04 -4.96 11.95
N ASN A 16 41.29 -3.68 12.23
CA ASN A 16 40.24 -2.69 12.49
C ASN A 16 39.35 -2.47 11.26
N GLN A 17 39.95 -2.43 10.06
CA GLN A 17 39.20 -2.29 8.81
C GLN A 17 38.34 -3.53 8.51
N ALA A 18 38.86 -4.73 8.79
CA ALA A 18 38.10 -5.97 8.64
C ALA A 18 36.90 -6.02 9.61
N LEU A 19 37.11 -5.61 10.87
CA LEU A 19 36.05 -5.54 11.86
C LEU A 19 34.96 -4.53 11.46
N TYR A 20 35.37 -3.35 11.00
CA TYR A 20 34.45 -2.31 10.50
C TYR A 20 33.60 -2.81 9.32
N ASN A 21 34.24 -3.44 8.33
CA ASN A 21 33.54 -4.01 7.18
C ASN A 21 32.58 -5.13 7.58
N HIS A 22 32.95 -5.95 8.57
CA HIS A 22 32.07 -6.98 9.09
C HIS A 22 30.83 -6.39 9.76
N PHE A 23 30.98 -5.33 10.55
CA PHE A 23 29.84 -4.63 11.15
C PHE A 23 28.94 -3.98 10.10
N LEU A 24 29.52 -3.32 9.09
CA LEU A 24 28.73 -2.75 7.99
C LEU A 24 27.90 -3.82 7.27
N LYS A 25 28.51 -4.96 6.97
CA LYS A 25 27.79 -6.08 6.33
C LYS A 25 26.67 -6.60 7.22
N PHE A 26 26.94 -6.80 8.50
CA PHE A 26 25.94 -7.24 9.48
C PHE A 26 24.75 -6.29 9.56
N PHE A 27 24.99 -4.98 9.65
CA PHE A 27 23.91 -3.99 9.69
C PHE A 27 23.11 -3.96 8.39
N SER A 28 23.78 -4.03 7.24
CA SER A 28 23.09 -4.07 5.94
C SER A 28 22.19 -5.32 5.80
N GLU A 29 22.66 -6.49 6.24
CA GLU A 29 21.85 -7.71 6.22
C GLU A 29 20.67 -7.63 7.21
N LEU A 30 20.88 -7.01 8.38
CA LEU A 30 19.83 -6.80 9.37
C LEU A 30 18.74 -5.86 8.85
N GLU A 31 19.13 -4.72 8.28
CA GLU A 31 18.22 -3.76 7.65
C GLU A 31 17.39 -4.42 6.54
N ASN A 32 18.04 -5.17 5.65
CA ASN A 32 17.37 -5.90 4.59
C ASN A 32 16.37 -6.94 5.13
N ARG A 33 16.72 -7.66 6.19
CA ARG A 33 15.80 -8.61 6.85
C ARG A 33 14.61 -7.92 7.51
N ILE A 34 14.83 -6.79 8.17
CA ILE A 34 13.76 -6.00 8.79
C ILE A 34 12.83 -5.45 7.71
N ALA A 35 13.38 -4.82 6.67
CA ALA A 35 12.61 -4.31 5.54
C ALA A 35 11.77 -5.42 4.88
N GLY A 36 12.40 -6.59 4.63
CA GLY A 36 11.71 -7.76 4.10
C GLY A 36 10.56 -8.21 4.99
N LYS A 37 10.76 -8.35 6.31
CA LYS A 37 9.70 -8.75 7.24
C LYS A 37 8.57 -7.73 7.33
N VAL A 38 8.89 -6.43 7.38
CA VAL A 38 7.87 -5.37 7.42
C VAL A 38 7.05 -5.39 6.13
N LEU A 39 7.69 -5.51 4.97
CA LEU A 39 7.00 -5.62 3.69
C LEU A 39 6.13 -6.88 3.62
N SER A 40 6.65 -8.05 4.03
CA SER A 40 5.88 -9.29 4.08
C SER A 40 4.67 -9.18 5.00
N GLN A 41 4.83 -8.62 6.19
CA GLN A 41 3.71 -8.42 7.14
C GLN A 41 2.69 -7.41 6.61
N LEU A 42 3.13 -6.31 5.99
CA LEU A 42 2.23 -5.36 5.34
C LEU A 42 1.50 -6.00 4.16
N LEU A 43 2.19 -6.83 3.37
CA LEU A 43 1.59 -7.57 2.26
C LEU A 43 0.60 -8.63 2.76
N GLU A 44 0.96 -9.40 3.79
CA GLU A 44 0.08 -10.36 4.44
C GLU A 44 -1.15 -9.66 5.03
N HIS A 45 -0.99 -8.56 5.76
CA HIS A 45 -2.14 -7.78 6.26
C HIS A 45 -2.94 -7.10 5.14
N SER A 46 -2.31 -6.68 4.05
CA SER A 46 -3.02 -6.18 2.87
C SER A 46 -3.79 -7.30 2.16
N ASN A 47 -3.23 -8.52 2.11
CA ASN A 47 -3.85 -9.70 1.51
C ASN A 47 -4.91 -10.32 2.42
N VAL A 48 -4.79 -10.18 3.75
CA VAL A 48 -5.84 -10.52 4.73
C VAL A 48 -7.04 -9.57 4.62
N PHE A 49 -6.84 -8.36 4.06
CA PHE A 49 -7.94 -7.51 3.57
C PHE A 49 -8.40 -7.82 2.13
N VAL A 50 -7.69 -8.68 1.38
CA VAL A 50 -8.01 -9.05 -0.01
C VAL A 50 -8.64 -10.45 -0.12
N GLU A 51 -8.47 -11.33 0.87
CA GLU A 51 -8.98 -12.71 0.85
C GLU A 51 -10.36 -12.93 1.50
N THR A 52 -11.21 -11.90 1.55
CA THR A 52 -12.66 -12.15 1.69
C THR A 52 -13.43 -11.48 0.56
N SER A 53 -13.83 -12.34 -0.38
CA SER A 53 -14.59 -12.08 -1.60
C SER A 53 -13.77 -11.66 -2.82
N THR A 54 -13.85 -12.52 -3.84
CA THR A 54 -13.77 -12.27 -5.28
C THR A 54 -14.83 -11.25 -5.76
N THR A 55 -15.19 -10.33 -4.88
CA THR A 55 -16.09 -9.18 -5.04
C THR A 55 -15.36 -7.96 -4.48
N GLN A 56 -14.06 -7.82 -4.78
CA GLN A 56 -13.37 -6.54 -4.72
C GLN A 56 -14.09 -5.60 -5.70
N GLY A 57 -15.21 -5.03 -5.23
CA GLY A 57 -15.97 -4.05 -5.96
C GLY A 57 -15.04 -2.87 -6.14
N ASN A 58 -14.45 -2.76 -7.33
CA ASN A 58 -13.61 -1.65 -7.71
C ASN A 58 -14.28 -0.36 -7.23
N PHE A 59 -13.60 0.36 -6.33
CA PHE A 59 -14.09 1.62 -5.79
C PHE A 59 -13.99 2.68 -6.89
N LEU A 60 -15.08 2.84 -7.64
CA LEU A 60 -15.14 3.67 -8.82
C LEU A 60 -15.14 5.15 -8.46
N LYS A 61 -14.47 5.96 -9.28
CA LYS A 61 -14.66 7.42 -9.35
C LYS A 61 -16.03 7.74 -9.93
N PRO A 62 -16.55 8.97 -9.74
CA PRO A 62 -17.81 9.39 -10.36
C PRO A 62 -17.89 9.10 -11.86
N ASN A 63 -16.84 9.41 -12.64
CA ASN A 63 -16.84 9.18 -14.09
C ASN A 63 -16.87 7.68 -14.44
N GLU A 64 -16.09 6.87 -13.72
CA GLU A 64 -16.04 5.41 -13.93
C GLU A 64 -17.38 4.76 -13.58
N LEU A 65 -18.03 5.21 -12.50
CA LEU A 65 -19.36 4.77 -12.10
C LEU A 65 -20.42 5.17 -13.13
N CYS A 66 -20.37 6.40 -13.63
CA CYS A 66 -21.30 6.88 -14.65
C CYS A 66 -21.18 6.07 -15.95
N ASN A 67 -19.95 5.78 -16.37
CA ASN A 67 -19.69 4.92 -17.53
C ASN A 67 -20.24 3.51 -17.31
N ALA A 68 -20.03 2.93 -16.12
CA ALA A 68 -20.53 1.59 -15.79
C ALA A 68 -22.08 1.53 -15.77
N LEU A 69 -22.72 2.57 -15.23
CA LEU A 69 -24.18 2.66 -15.15
C LEU A 69 -24.83 3.18 -16.43
N GLN A 70 -24.05 3.57 -17.44
CA GLN A 70 -24.53 4.21 -18.67
C GLN A 70 -25.41 5.44 -18.40
N ILE A 71 -25.02 6.26 -17.42
CA ILE A 71 -25.68 7.52 -17.07
C ILE A 71 -24.73 8.70 -17.28
N SER A 72 -25.31 9.88 -17.46
CA SER A 72 -24.54 11.12 -17.48
C SER A 72 -24.12 11.56 -16.07
N LEU A 73 -23.01 12.29 -15.99
CA LEU A 73 -22.50 12.82 -14.73
C LEU A 73 -23.48 13.79 -14.05
N SER A 74 -24.27 14.53 -14.83
CA SER A 74 -25.32 15.42 -14.33
C SER A 74 -26.46 14.63 -13.65
N GLN A 75 -26.90 13.53 -14.26
CA GLN A 75 -27.89 12.62 -13.64
C GLN A 75 -27.36 12.04 -12.34
N PHE A 76 -26.09 11.63 -12.31
CA PHE A 76 -25.45 11.15 -11.08
C PHE A 76 -25.46 12.20 -9.96
N TYR A 77 -25.02 13.44 -10.22
CA TYR A 77 -25.01 14.47 -9.19
C TYR A 77 -26.41 14.88 -8.74
N LYS A 78 -27.39 14.89 -9.65
CA LYS A 78 -28.80 15.10 -9.30
C LYS A 78 -29.28 14.02 -8.34
N MET A 79 -29.05 12.74 -8.67
CA MET A 79 -29.42 11.60 -7.83
C MET A 79 -28.76 11.68 -6.45
N LYS A 80 -27.45 11.93 -6.41
CA LYS A 80 -26.69 12.09 -5.16
C LYS A 80 -27.20 13.26 -4.29
N LYS A 81 -27.67 14.35 -4.90
CA LYS A 81 -28.24 15.50 -4.17
C LYS A 81 -29.64 15.19 -3.66
N THR A 82 -30.45 14.50 -4.45
CA THR A 82 -31.83 14.15 -4.09
C THR A 82 -31.87 13.15 -2.94
N TYR A 83 -31.00 12.13 -2.96
CA TYR A 83 -31.02 11.07 -1.96
C TYR A 83 -29.89 11.20 -0.95
N LYS A 84 -30.23 11.59 0.28
CA LYS A 84 -29.24 11.74 1.38
C LYS A 84 -28.52 10.43 1.71
N ASN A 85 -29.17 9.30 1.51
CA ASN A 85 -28.65 7.96 1.81
C ASN A 85 -27.94 7.33 0.60
N PHE A 86 -27.51 8.14 -0.38
CA PHE A 86 -26.80 7.62 -1.55
C PHE A 86 -25.50 6.91 -1.13
N PRO A 87 -25.24 5.67 -1.60
CA PRO A 87 -24.08 4.90 -1.18
C PRO A 87 -22.78 5.61 -1.57
N VAL A 88 -21.98 5.98 -0.56
CA VAL A 88 -20.69 6.66 -0.67
C VAL A 88 -19.72 6.03 0.31
N CYS A 89 -18.52 5.74 -0.17
CA CYS A 89 -17.40 5.33 0.66
C CYS A 89 -16.30 6.39 0.60
N ASN A 90 -15.57 6.59 1.69
CA ASN A 90 -14.38 7.45 1.72
C ASN A 90 -13.13 6.56 1.73
N VAL A 91 -12.29 6.68 0.72
CA VAL A 91 -11.01 5.95 0.61
C VAL A 91 -9.90 7.00 0.55
N GLY A 92 -9.09 7.10 1.61
CA GLY A 92 -8.02 8.11 1.71
C GLY A 92 -8.53 9.55 1.59
N GLY A 93 -9.74 9.83 2.11
CA GLY A 93 -10.40 11.15 2.00
C GLY A 93 -11.10 11.42 0.67
N ALA A 94 -10.89 10.60 -0.36
CA ALA A 94 -11.60 10.71 -1.63
C ALA A 94 -12.92 9.92 -1.60
N LYS A 95 -14.01 10.53 -2.11
CA LYS A 95 -15.30 9.86 -2.27
C LYS A 95 -15.24 8.84 -3.40
N ARG A 96 -15.62 7.60 -3.11
CA ARG A 96 -15.64 6.45 -4.02
C ARG A 96 -16.94 5.68 -3.90
N TYR A 97 -17.21 4.86 -4.89
CA TYR A 97 -18.49 4.19 -5.08
C TYR A 97 -18.29 2.73 -5.44
N LYS A 98 -18.98 1.81 -4.75
CA LYS A 98 -19.09 0.43 -5.22
C LYS A 98 -20.24 0.32 -6.20
N LEU A 99 -19.99 -0.27 -7.36
CA LEU A 99 -21.02 -0.44 -8.39
C LEU A 99 -22.21 -1.24 -7.86
N SER A 100 -21.97 -2.35 -7.18
CA SER A 100 -23.01 -3.23 -6.63
C SER A 100 -23.95 -2.51 -5.64
N GLU A 101 -23.40 -1.69 -4.74
CA GLU A 101 -24.19 -0.91 -3.77
C GLU A 101 -25.05 0.14 -4.48
N VAL A 102 -24.51 0.84 -5.47
CA VAL A 102 -25.25 1.84 -6.26
C VAL A 102 -26.34 1.17 -7.11
N GLU A 103 -26.05 0.03 -7.74
CA GLU A 103 -27.04 -0.72 -8.51
C GLU A 103 -28.19 -1.23 -7.62
N GLN A 104 -27.87 -1.78 -6.45
CA GLN A 104 -28.88 -2.23 -5.49
C GLN A 104 -29.72 -1.05 -4.98
N PHE A 105 -29.08 0.09 -4.69
CA PHE A 105 -29.77 1.31 -4.33
C PHE A 105 -30.76 1.76 -5.43
N ILE A 106 -30.33 1.78 -6.70
CA ILE A 106 -31.19 2.13 -7.83
C ILE A 106 -32.35 1.14 -7.99
N LYS A 107 -32.12 -0.17 -7.81
CA LYS A 107 -33.17 -1.19 -7.87
C LYS A 107 -34.22 -0.95 -6.77
N ASN A 108 -33.79 -0.65 -5.56
CA ASN A 108 -34.68 -0.38 -4.43
C ASN A 108 -35.51 0.91 -4.61
N LEU A 109 -35.03 1.89 -5.40
CA LEU A 109 -35.79 3.10 -5.73
C LEU A 109 -36.92 2.88 -6.75
N LYS A 110 -36.83 1.81 -7.56
CA LYS A 110 -37.83 1.48 -8.58
C LYS A 110 -38.94 0.56 -8.05
N THR A 111 -38.86 0.16 -6.79
CA THR A 111 -39.87 -0.63 -6.08
C THR A 111 -40.76 0.33 -5.30
#